data_AF-A0A0G0T3G6-F1
#
_entry.id   AF-A0A0G0T3G6-F1
#
_cell.length_a   1.000
_cell.length_b   1.000
_cell.length_c   1.000
_cell.angle_alpha   90.00
_cell.angle_beta   90.00
_cell.angle_gamma   90.00
#
_symmetry.space_group_name_H-M   'P 1'
#
loop_
_entity.id
_entity.type
_entity.pdbx_description
1 polymer ?
#
loop_
_entity_poly.entity_id
_entity_poly.type
_entity_poly.pdbx_seq_one_letter_code
_entity_poly.pdbx_strand_id
1 'polypeptide(L)'
;MKKVIGLIFVIILSFWSVKSLIERGYFPMHDDTQVARVVVMGKALRNGQFPVRWVSDLGYGYGYPLYNFYGPLPYYFGGSLYALGVDSVMATKWMFGIGTVLAAVTMYFLLYPMLGLLAA
;
A
#
# COMPACT_ATOMS: atom_id res chain seq x y z
N MET A 1 20.83 15.07 -16.01
CA MET A 1 21.50 14.35 -14.90
C MET A 1 20.98 14.73 -13.52
N LYS A 2 20.84 16.03 -13.18
CA LYS A 2 20.32 16.52 -11.88
C LYS A 2 18.98 15.88 -11.44
N LYS A 3 18.03 15.72 -12.37
CA LYS A 3 16.76 15.02 -12.14
C LYS A 3 16.92 13.58 -11.65
N VAL A 4 17.81 12.82 -12.28
CA VAL A 4 18.03 11.41 -11.95
C VAL A 4 18.72 11.29 -10.59
N ILE A 5 19.71 12.16 -10.33
CA ILE A 5 20.41 12.21 -9.03
C ILE A 5 19.43 12.53 -7.90
N GLY A 6 18.56 13.54 -8.09
CA GLY A 6 17.52 13.87 -7.11
C GLY A 6 16.54 12.73 -6.86
N LEU A 7 16.11 12.04 -7.92
CA LEU A 7 15.23 10.87 -7.78
C LEU A 7 15.90 9.73 -7.00
N ILE A 8 17.16 9.41 -7.32
CA ILE A 8 17.93 8.38 -6.59
C ILE A 8 18.05 8.76 -5.12
N PHE A 9 18.34 10.02 -4.83
CA PHE A 9 18.43 10.52 -3.46
C PHE A 9 17.11 10.35 -2.70
N VAL A 10 15.97 10.68 -3.31
CA VAL A 10 14.63 10.48 -2.71
C VAL A 10 14.35 9.00 -2.45
N ILE A 11 14.71 8.11 -3.38
CA ILE A 11 14.53 6.66 -3.21
C ILE A 11 15.39 6.15 -2.05
N ILE A 12 16.65 6.58 -1.95
CA ILE A 12 17.55 6.20 -0.86
C ILE A 12 16.99 6.69 0.49
N LEU A 13 16.49 7.93 0.57
CA LEU A 13 15.90 8.44 1.81
C LEU A 13 14.62 7.69 2.20
N SER A 14 13.81 7.27 1.21
CA SER A 14 12.58 6.52 1.45
C SER A 14 12.84 5.18 2.16
N PHE A 15 14.05 4.62 2.05
CA PHE A 15 14.45 3.40 2.75
C PHE A 15 14.21 3.50 4.27
N TRP A 16 14.54 4.63 4.88
CA TRP A 16 14.37 4.82 6.32
C TRP A 16 12.90 4.80 6.75
N SER A 17 12.00 5.29 5.90
CA SER A 17 10.56 5.29 6.14
C SER A 17 9.93 3.89 6.05
N VAL A 18 10.49 3.00 5.22
CA VAL A 18 9.95 1.65 5.01
C VAL A 18 10.76 0.55 5.71
N LYS A 19 11.85 0.90 6.42
CA LYS A 19 12.77 -0.05 7.05
C LYS A 19 12.04 -1.05 7.96
N SER A 20 11.07 -0.61 8.75
CA SER A 20 10.30 -1.47 9.67
C SER A 20 9.50 -2.55 8.94
N LEU A 21 9.15 -2.35 7.66
CA LEU A 21 8.44 -3.36 6.85
C LEU A 21 9.35 -4.54 6.48
N ILE A 22 10.68 -4.40 6.55
CA ILE A 22 11.66 -5.43 6.17
C ILE A 22 11.87 -6.47 7.29
N GLU A 23 11.38 -6.19 8.50
CA GLU A 23 11.47 -7.11 9.64
C GLU A 23 10.83 -8.47 9.35
N ARG A 24 11.28 -9.54 10.02
CA ARG A 24 10.69 -10.87 9.83
C ARG A 24 9.28 -10.90 10.43
N GLY A 25 8.33 -11.45 9.68
CA GLY A 25 6.94 -11.54 10.13
C GLY A 25 6.22 -10.18 10.08
N TYR A 26 5.37 -9.93 11.06
CA TYR A 26 4.56 -8.72 11.15
C TYR A 26 5.37 -7.50 11.60
N PHE A 27 5.01 -6.31 11.12
CA PHE A 27 5.70 -5.07 11.47
C PHE A 27 4.93 -4.30 12.56
N PRO A 28 5.62 -3.62 13.50
CA PRO A 28 4.95 -2.90 14.59
C PRO A 28 4.04 -1.78 14.08
N MET A 29 2.76 -1.80 14.49
CA MET A 29 1.82 -0.70 14.24
C MET A 29 0.71 -0.66 15.29
N HIS A 30 0.07 0.50 15.44
CA HIS A 30 -1.05 0.68 16.37
C HIS A 30 -2.39 0.11 15.88
N ASP A 31 -2.71 0.25 14.58
CA ASP A 31 -3.93 -0.32 13.97
C ASP A 31 -3.57 -1.59 13.19
N ASP A 32 -3.47 -2.73 13.90
CA ASP A 32 -2.99 -4.00 13.35
C ASP A 32 -4.00 -4.75 12.47
N THR A 33 -5.14 -4.13 12.15
CA THR A 33 -6.20 -4.73 11.35
C THR A 33 -5.89 -4.81 9.85
N GLN A 34 -4.76 -4.24 9.39
CA GLN A 34 -4.45 -4.08 7.96
C GLN A 34 -4.35 -5.40 7.21
N VAL A 35 -3.71 -6.41 7.80
CA VAL A 35 -3.55 -7.73 7.17
C VAL A 35 -4.90 -8.41 6.99
N ALA A 36 -5.77 -8.34 7.99
CA ALA A 36 -7.11 -8.90 7.91
C ALA A 36 -7.93 -8.23 6.79
N ARG A 37 -7.80 -6.91 6.63
CA ARG A 37 -8.43 -6.16 5.55
C ARG A 37 -7.90 -6.59 4.16
N VAL A 38 -6.59 -6.74 4.01
CA VAL A 38 -5.98 -7.27 2.76
C VAL A 38 -6.52 -8.66 2.41
N VAL A 39 -6.63 -9.56 3.41
CA VAL A 39 -7.17 -10.91 3.22
C VAL A 39 -8.62 -10.88 2.72
N VAL A 40 -9.50 -10.13 3.37
CA VAL A 40 -10.91 -10.11 2.96
C VAL A 40 -11.14 -9.40 1.63
N MET A 41 -10.31 -8.41 1.28
CA MET A 41 -10.31 -7.83 -0.07
C MET A 41 -9.94 -8.89 -1.11
N GLY A 42 -8.84 -9.61 -0.91
CA GLY A 42 -8.42 -10.62 -1.89
C GLY A 42 -9.36 -11.82 -1.97
N LYS A 43 -10.02 -12.22 -0.87
CA LYS A 43 -11.11 -13.21 -0.90
C LYS A 43 -12.29 -12.72 -1.74
N ALA A 44 -12.72 -11.48 -1.54
CA ALA A 44 -13.81 -10.89 -2.33
C ALA A 44 -13.46 -10.81 -3.82
N LEU A 45 -12.23 -10.41 -4.15
CA LEU A 45 -11.72 -10.39 -5.54
C LEU A 45 -11.70 -11.80 -6.17
N ARG A 46 -11.24 -12.82 -5.43
CA ARG A 46 -11.28 -14.24 -5.88
C ARG A 46 -12.70 -14.74 -6.12
N ASN A 47 -13.67 -14.21 -5.38
CA ASN A 47 -15.09 -14.51 -5.55
C ASN A 47 -15.75 -13.68 -6.66
N GLY A 48 -14.97 -12.93 -7.46
CA GLY A 48 -15.48 -12.14 -8.59
C GLY A 48 -16.17 -10.83 -8.18
N GLN A 49 -16.02 -10.38 -6.93
CA GLN A 49 -16.66 -9.15 -6.47
C GLN A 49 -15.86 -7.92 -6.91
N PHE A 50 -16.42 -7.13 -7.83
CA PHE A 50 -15.87 -5.84 -8.22
C PHE A 50 -17.00 -4.83 -8.55
N PRO A 51 -17.06 -3.66 -7.90
CA PRO A 51 -16.22 -3.23 -6.78
C PRO A 51 -16.52 -4.04 -5.50
N VAL A 52 -15.49 -4.27 -4.68
CA VAL A 52 -15.65 -4.85 -3.35
C VAL A 52 -16.34 -3.84 -2.43
N ARG A 53 -17.40 -4.28 -1.77
CA ARG A 53 -18.27 -3.48 -0.89
C ARG A 53 -18.49 -4.17 0.44
N TRP A 54 -18.95 -5.42 0.39
CA TRP A 54 -19.14 -6.32 1.53
C TRP A 54 -17.94 -7.26 1.71
N VAL A 55 -17.54 -7.51 2.95
CA VAL A 55 -16.49 -8.50 3.31
C VAL A 55 -17.12 -9.67 4.07
N SER A 56 -16.59 -10.88 3.93
CA SER A 56 -17.22 -12.10 4.49
C SER A 56 -16.91 -12.36 5.97
N ASP A 57 -15.64 -12.24 6.37
CA ASP A 57 -15.19 -12.89 7.62
C ASP A 57 -15.17 -11.96 8.84
N LEU A 58 -15.06 -10.65 8.62
CA LEU A 58 -14.97 -9.67 9.70
C LEU A 58 -16.36 -9.42 10.33
N GLY A 59 -16.39 -8.82 11.52
CA GLY A 59 -17.65 -8.61 12.24
C GLY A 59 -18.23 -9.92 12.79
N TYR A 60 -17.39 -10.69 13.49
CA TYR A 60 -17.76 -11.99 14.08
C TYR A 60 -18.29 -13.02 13.08
N GLY A 61 -17.82 -12.99 11.83
CA GLY A 61 -18.23 -13.92 10.77
C GLY A 61 -19.50 -13.55 10.02
N TYR A 62 -20.17 -12.45 10.38
CA TYR A 62 -21.36 -11.97 9.65
C TYR A 62 -21.02 -11.14 8.41
N GLY A 63 -19.80 -10.61 8.34
CA GLY A 63 -19.42 -9.65 7.34
C GLY A 63 -20.08 -8.28 7.56
N TYR A 64 -19.59 -7.27 6.85
CA TYR A 64 -20.15 -5.92 6.88
C TYR A 64 -19.66 -5.10 5.67
N PRO A 65 -20.24 -3.92 5.39
CA PRO A 65 -19.89 -3.12 4.22
C PRO A 65 -18.60 -2.30 4.40
N LEU A 66 -17.47 -2.94 4.72
CA LEU A 66 -16.21 -2.26 5.05
C LEU A 66 -15.79 -1.22 4.00
N TYR A 67 -15.76 -1.61 2.72
CA TYR A 67 -15.21 -0.79 1.64
C TYR A 67 -16.17 0.23 1.05
N ASN A 68 -17.38 0.35 1.62
CA ASN A 68 -18.24 1.50 1.39
C ASN A 68 -17.81 2.70 2.25
N PHE A 69 -17.19 2.45 3.41
CA PHE A 69 -16.85 3.49 4.39
C PHE A 69 -15.33 3.66 4.59
N TYR A 70 -14.53 2.67 4.19
CA TYR A 70 -13.08 2.70 4.29
C TYR A 70 -12.42 2.80 2.92
N GLY A 71 -11.35 3.59 2.80
CA GLY A 71 -10.64 3.84 1.54
C GLY A 71 -10.13 2.54 0.90
N PRO A 72 -10.69 2.09 -0.25
CA PRO A 72 -10.44 0.75 -0.75
C PRO A 72 -9.19 0.64 -1.62
N LEU A 73 -8.69 1.76 -2.16
CA LEU A 73 -7.62 1.76 -3.16
C LEU A 73 -6.33 1.04 -2.70
N PRO A 74 -5.77 1.29 -1.50
CA PRO A 74 -4.60 0.55 -1.05
C PRO A 74 -4.88 -0.95 -0.92
N TYR A 75 -6.07 -1.32 -0.45
CA TYR A 75 -6.44 -2.72 -0.30
C TYR A 75 -6.67 -3.41 -1.62
N TYR A 76 -7.13 -2.74 -2.68
CA TYR A 76 -7.14 -3.34 -4.01
C TYR A 76 -5.73 -3.78 -4.42
N PHE A 77 -4.71 -2.98 -4.12
CA PHE A 77 -3.32 -3.37 -4.38
C PHE A 77 -2.89 -4.59 -3.55
N GLY A 78 -2.96 -4.50 -2.22
CA GLY A 78 -2.55 -5.60 -1.34
C GLY A 78 -3.40 -6.86 -1.53
N GLY A 79 -4.72 -6.69 -1.63
CA GLY A 79 -5.70 -7.75 -1.85
C GLY A 79 -5.54 -8.44 -3.20
N SER A 80 -5.13 -7.73 -4.26
CA SER A 80 -4.80 -8.37 -5.54
C SER A 80 -3.55 -9.25 -5.43
N LEU A 81 -2.50 -8.80 -4.73
CA LEU A 81 -1.33 -9.64 -4.46
C LEU A 81 -1.72 -10.90 -3.67
N TYR A 82 -2.54 -10.74 -2.62
CA TYR A 82 -3.05 -11.88 -1.86
C TYR A 82 -3.91 -12.81 -2.71
N ALA A 83 -4.80 -12.25 -3.55
CA ALA A 83 -5.62 -13.03 -4.49
C ALA A 83 -4.77 -13.86 -5.46
N LEU A 84 -3.61 -13.36 -5.88
CA LEU A 84 -2.63 -14.06 -6.71
C LEU A 84 -1.76 -15.08 -5.94
N GLY A 85 -1.94 -15.23 -4.62
CA GLY A 85 -1.25 -16.23 -3.81
C GLY A 85 -0.05 -15.72 -3.02
N VAL A 86 0.20 -14.41 -3.00
CA VAL A 86 1.21 -13.82 -2.10
C VAL A 86 0.73 -13.93 -0.65
N ASP A 87 1.65 -14.23 0.27
CA ASP A 87 1.38 -14.24 1.70
C ASP A 87 0.74 -12.92 2.17
N SER A 88 -0.22 -12.99 3.09
CA SER A 88 -1.00 -11.82 3.52
C SER A 88 -0.17 -10.75 4.21
N VAL A 89 0.84 -11.15 4.99
CA VAL A 89 1.74 -10.20 5.65
C VAL A 89 2.64 -9.55 4.61
N MET A 90 3.19 -10.34 3.69
CA MET A 90 4.02 -9.82 2.60
C MET A 90 3.24 -8.87 1.66
N ALA A 91 2.01 -9.23 1.29
CA ALA A 91 1.12 -8.39 0.48
C ALA A 91 0.83 -7.05 1.17
N THR A 92 0.60 -7.08 2.49
CA THR A 92 0.38 -5.87 3.30
C THR A 92 1.64 -5.00 3.36
N LYS A 93 2.82 -5.60 3.50
CA LYS A 93 4.10 -4.86 3.45
C LYS A 93 4.33 -4.20 2.10
N TRP A 94 4.05 -4.89 1.00
CA TRP A 94 4.12 -4.31 -0.33
C TRP A 94 3.15 -3.15 -0.50
N MET A 95 1.92 -3.29 0.00
CA MET A 95 0.92 -2.21 -0.01
C MET A 95 1.43 -0.94 0.68
N PHE A 96 1.98 -1.04 1.89
CA PHE A 96 2.54 0.12 2.61
C PHE A 96 3.83 0.64 1.97
N GLY A 97 4.75 -0.27 1.61
CA GLY A 97 6.06 0.08 1.08
C GLY A 97 5.97 0.81 -0.25
N ILE A 98 5.22 0.25 -1.21
CA ILE A 98 5.03 0.86 -2.52
C ILE A 98 4.24 2.16 -2.39
N GLY A 99 3.19 2.20 -1.55
CA GLY A 99 2.43 3.43 -1.31
C GLY A 99 3.32 4.57 -0.80
N THR A 100 4.20 4.27 0.17
CA THR A 100 5.13 5.25 0.75
C THR A 100 6.17 5.73 -0.26
N VAL A 101 6.82 4.81 -0.98
CA VAL A 101 7.83 5.16 -1.99
C VAL A 101 7.20 5.93 -3.15
N LEU A 102 6.01 5.53 -3.59
CA LEU A 102 5.29 6.21 -4.66
C LEU A 102 4.92 7.64 -4.25
N ALA A 103 4.48 7.86 -3.01
CA ALA A 103 4.23 9.21 -2.49
C ALA A 103 5.48 10.09 -2.53
N ALA A 104 6.64 9.56 -2.15
CA ALA A 104 7.90 10.31 -2.23
C ALA A 104 8.28 10.66 -3.68
N VAL A 105 8.14 9.70 -4.60
CA VAL A 105 8.45 9.88 -6.03
C VAL A 105 7.52 10.89 -6.70
N THR A 106 6.21 10.82 -6.44
CA THR A 106 5.25 11.75 -7.03
C THR A 106 5.44 13.17 -6.50
N MET A 107 5.71 13.32 -5.21
CA MET A 107 6.05 14.62 -4.63
C MET A 107 7.35 15.20 -5.19
N TYR A 108 8.35 14.36 -5.45
CA TYR A 108 9.57 14.81 -6.13
C TYR A 108 9.27 15.40 -7.51
N PHE A 109 8.46 14.71 -8.33
CA PHE A 109 8.10 15.21 -9.66
C PHE A 109 7.22 16.45 -9.62
N LEU A 110 6.35 16.59 -8.62
CA LEU A 110 5.55 17.79 -8.41
C LEU A 110 6.45 19.01 -8.11
N LEU A 111 7.43 18.85 -7.21
CA LEU A 111 8.30 19.95 -6.77
C LEU A 111 9.41 20.29 -7.77
N TYR A 112 9.87 19.32 -8.58
CA TYR A 112 10.96 19.51 -9.52
C TYR A 112 10.83 20.77 -10.42
N PRO A 113 9.69 21.03 -11.09
CA PRO A 113 9.50 22.27 -11.86
C PRO A 113 9.31 23.50 -10.97
N MET A 114 8.67 23.37 -9.80
CA MET A 114 8.34 24.49 -8.92
C MET A 114 9.59 25.12 -8.28
N LEU A 115 10.63 24.32 -8.04
CA LEU A 115 11.89 24.75 -7.42
C LEU A 115 12.89 25.33 -8.44
N GLY A 116 12.50 25.55 -9.69
CA GLY A 116 13.39 26.10 -10.72
C GLY A 116 14.53 25.17 -11.15
N LEU A 117 14.50 23.88 -10.76
CA LEU A 117 15.50 22.87 -11.14
C LEU A 117 15.50 22.52 -12.65
N LEU A 118 14.55 23.08 -13.41
CA LEU A 118 14.51 23.03 -14.87
C LEU A 118 15.35 24.12 -15.54
N ALA A 119 15.63 25.24 -14.86
CA ALA A 119 16.33 26.39 -15.42
C ALA A 119 17.86 26.34 -15.23
N ALA A 120 18.39 25.27 -14.59
CA ALA A 120 19.79 25.14 -14.19
C ALA A 120 20.51 23.96 -14.83
#